data_AF-A0A925IQB4-F1
#
_entry.id   AF-A0A925IQB4-F1
#
_cell.length_a   1.000
_cell.length_b   1.000
_cell.length_c   1.000
_cell.angle_alpha   90.00
_cell.angle_beta   90.00
_cell.angle_gamma   90.00
#
_symmetry.space_group_name_H-M   'P 1'
#
loop_
_entity.id
_entity.type
_entity.pdbx_description
1 polymer ?
#
loop_
_entity_poly.entity_id
_entity_poly.type
_entity_poly.pdbx_seq_one_letter_code
_entity_poly.pdbx_strand_id
1 'polypeptide(L)'
;MKGISRRVLTHQLRQLEQAGLIHREVFAQVPPKVEYSLTELGESLIPVVETLGQWAEINATHIRKQEAVHLLSTRQCLLLQI
;
A
#
# COMPACT_ATOMS: atom_id res chain seq x y z
N MET A 1 12.81 5.87 3.42
CA MET A 1 11.78 5.50 2.43
C MET A 1 12.28 5.79 1.01
N LYS A 2 12.95 4.83 0.37
CA LYS A 2 13.28 4.88 -1.07
C LYS A 2 12.48 3.75 -1.72
N GLY A 3 11.46 4.07 -2.50
CA GLY A 3 10.62 3.03 -3.11
C GLY A 3 9.37 3.50 -3.86
N ILE A 4 8.86 4.71 -3.59
CA ILE A 4 7.69 5.25 -4.28
C ILE A 4 8.05 6.53 -5.02
N SER A 5 7.59 6.66 -6.27
CA SER A 5 7.75 7.91 -7.01
C SER A 5 6.83 8.99 -6.44
N ARG A 6 7.27 10.26 -6.49
CA ARG A 6 6.46 11.41 -6.02
C ARG A 6 5.08 11.44 -6.69
N ARG A 7 5.04 11.16 -8.00
CA ARG A 7 3.79 11.10 -8.78
C ARG A 7 2.82 10.06 -8.22
N VAL A 8 3.30 8.85 -7.93
CA VAL A 8 2.44 7.78 -7.40
C VAL A 8 1.97 8.10 -5.99
N LEU A 9 2.84 8.65 -5.13
CA LEU A 9 2.46 9.08 -3.79
C LEU A 9 1.39 10.17 -3.82
N THR A 10 1.56 11.21 -4.64
CA THR A 10 0.56 12.27 -4.80
C THR A 10 -0.76 11.73 -5.34
N HIS A 11 -0.71 10.76 -6.26
CA HIS A 11 -1.92 10.13 -6.78
C HIS A 11 -2.67 9.33 -5.71
N GLN A 12 -1.96 8.52 -4.94
CA GLN A 12 -2.52 7.74 -3.82
C GLN A 12 -3.14 8.65 -2.74
N LEU A 13 -2.44 9.70 -2.32
CA LEU A 13 -2.96 10.66 -1.34
C LEU A 13 -4.24 11.35 -1.82
N ARG A 14 -4.31 11.74 -3.11
CA ARG A 14 -5.53 12.33 -3.69
C ARG A 14 -6.70 11.34 -3.71
N GLN A 15 -6.46 10.07 -3.98
CA GLN A 15 -7.52 9.05 -3.93
C GLN A 15 -8.05 8.86 -2.51
N LEU A 16 -7.17 8.82 -1.51
CA LEU A 16 -7.55 8.71 -0.11
C LEU A 16 -8.28 9.95 0.42
N GLU A 17 -7.88 11.14 -0.04
CA GLU A 17 -8.59 12.40 0.22
C GLU A 17 -10.00 12.37 -0.40
N GLN A 18 -10.14 11.96 -1.66
CA GLN A 18 -11.44 11.83 -2.34
C GLN A 18 -12.35 10.78 -1.68
N ALA A 19 -11.78 9.72 -1.13
CA ALA A 19 -12.51 8.72 -0.36
C ALA A 19 -12.89 9.19 1.06
N GLY A 20 -12.47 10.38 1.48
CA GLY A 20 -12.76 10.94 2.80
C GLY A 20 -11.96 10.32 3.95
N LEU A 21 -10.88 9.58 3.64
CA LEU A 21 -10.03 8.90 4.63
C LEU A 21 -8.89 9.79 5.14
N ILE A 22 -8.46 10.76 4.34
CA ILE A 22 -7.37 11.69 4.65
C ILE A 22 -7.88 13.12 4.54
N HIS A 23 -7.52 13.94 5.53
CA HIS A 23 -7.65 15.39 5.50
C HIS A 23 -6.35 16.03 5.02
N ARG A 24 -6.47 17.03 4.15
CA ARG A 24 -5.33 17.80 3.62
C ARG A 24 -5.43 19.24 4.10
N GLU A 25 -4.45 19.68 4.87
CA GLU A 25 -4.36 21.04 5.38
C GLU A 25 -3.21 21.81 4.73
N VAL A 26 -3.46 23.07 4.35
CA VAL A 26 -2.47 23.96 3.74
C VAL A 26 -2.21 25.12 4.68
N PHE A 27 -0.99 25.21 5.19
CA PHE A 27 -0.57 26.30 6.06
C PHE A 27 0.06 27.42 5.23
N ALA A 28 -0.56 28.60 5.29
CA ALA A 28 -0.08 29.83 4.66
C ALA A 28 1.07 30.46 5.46
N GLN A 29 2.19 29.74 5.57
CA GLN A 29 3.45 30.22 6.13
C GLN A 29 4.53 30.28 5.04
N VAL A 30 5.66 30.92 5.32
CA VAL A 30 6.83 30.89 4.42
C VAL A 30 7.89 29.98 5.03
N PRO A 31 8.30 28.88 4.37
CA PRO A 31 7.75 28.32 3.12
C PRO A 31 6.38 27.64 3.32
N PRO A 32 5.50 27.62 2.30
CA PRO A 32 4.17 27.01 2.42
C PRO A 32 4.30 25.52 2.74
N LYS A 33 3.51 25.07 3.72
CA LYS A 33 3.54 23.70 4.21
C LYS A 33 2.19 23.03 3.97
N VAL A 34 2.23 21.77 3.55
CA VAL A 34 1.04 20.93 3.39
C VAL A 34 1.17 19.75 4.32
N GLU A 35 0.14 19.49 5.11
CA GLU A 35 0.06 18.32 5.97
C GLU A 35 -1.12 17.44 5.56
N TYR A 36 -0.96 16.15 5.81
CA TYR A 36 -1.98 15.14 5.59
C TYR A 36 -2.20 14.41 6.92
N SER A 37 -3.45 14.29 7.35
CA SER A 37 -3.87 13.58 8.55
C SER A 37 -5.00 12.61 8.23
N LEU A 38 -5.20 11.59 9.05
CA LEU A 38 -6.38 10.73 8.92
C LEU A 38 -7.62 11.52 9.38
N THR A 39 -8.76 11.24 8.74
CA THR A 39 -10.07 11.63 9.26
C THR A 39 -10.54 10.62 10.30
N GLU A 40 -11.63 10.90 11.03
CA GLU A 40 -12.26 9.92 11.93
C GLU A 40 -12.60 8.60 11.20
N LEU A 41 -13.07 8.70 9.94
CA LEU A 41 -13.31 7.53 9.09
C LEU A 41 -11.99 6.81 8.75
N GLY A 42 -10.93 7.55 8.43
CA GLY A 42 -9.60 6.98 8.18
C GLY A 42 -9.02 6.26 9.40
N GLU A 43 -9.18 6.83 10.59
CA GLU A 43 -8.75 6.21 11.84
C GLU A 43 -9.52 4.92 12.15
N SER A 44 -10.81 4.87 11.82
CA SER A 44 -11.62 3.65 11.97
C SER A 44 -11.10 2.45 11.17
N LEU A 45 -10.28 2.68 10.13
CA LEU A 45 -9.66 1.62 9.33
C LEU A 45 -8.38 1.06 9.95
N ILE A 46 -7.75 1.76 10.88
CA ILE A 46 -6.52 1.31 11.55
C ILE A 46 -6.65 -0.13 12.07
N PRO A 47 -7.66 -0.50 12.88
CA PRO A 47 -7.77 -1.85 13.41
C PRO A 47 -7.94 -2.92 12.31
N VAL A 48 -8.55 -2.58 11.17
CA VAL A 48 -8.72 -3.50 10.03
C VAL A 48 -7.37 -3.76 9.36
N VAL A 49 -6.61 -2.71 9.10
CA VAL A 49 -5.27 -2.80 8.50
C VAL A 49 -4.31 -3.53 9.44
N GLU A 50 -4.39 -3.27 10.74
CA GLU A 50 -3.62 -3.99 11.76
C GLU A 50 -3.96 -5.48 11.80
N THR A 51 -5.25 -5.83 11.78
CA THR A 51 -5.70 -7.22 11.74
C THR A 51 -5.16 -7.93 10.49
N LEU A 52 -5.20 -7.27 9.34
CA LEU A 52 -4.64 -7.80 8.10
C LEU A 52 -3.12 -7.97 8.20
N GLY A 53 -2.43 -7.01 8.81
CA GLY A 53 -0.99 -7.08 9.09
C GLY A 53 -0.62 -8.27 9.96
N GLN A 54 -1.33 -8.46 11.09
CA GLN A 54 -1.13 -9.59 12.00
C GLN A 54 -1.36 -10.93 11.29
N TRP A 55 -2.44 -11.04 10.50
CA TRP A 55 -2.68 -12.23 9.69
C TRP A 55 -1.53 -12.48 8.71
N ALA A 56 -1.04 -11.44 8.03
CA ALA A 56 0.05 -11.54 7.08
C ALA A 56 1.36 -11.98 7.75
N GLU A 57 1.66 -11.50 8.95
CA GLU A 57 2.83 -11.90 9.73
C GLU A 57 2.78 -13.38 10.13
N ILE A 58 1.63 -13.82 10.65
CA ILE A 58 1.40 -15.24 11.02
C ILE A 58 1.59 -16.15 9.81
N ASN A 59 1.10 -15.73 8.64
CA ASN A 59 1.11 -16.53 7.42
C ASN A 59 2.29 -16.25 6.48
N ALA A 60 3.22 -15.37 6.87
CA ALA A 60 4.30 -14.91 6.00
C ALA A 60 5.17 -16.06 5.47
N THR A 61 5.35 -17.12 6.25
CA THR A 61 6.11 -18.32 5.86
C THR A 61 5.36 -19.18 4.83
N HIS A 62 4.02 -19.24 4.90
CA HIS A 62 3.19 -19.93 3.93
C HIS A 62 3.14 -19.18 2.60
N ILE A 63 2.98 -17.85 2.65
CA ILE A 63 2.92 -16.99 1.46
C ILE A 63 4.26 -17.03 0.69
N ARG A 64 5.40 -16.87 1.38
CA ARG A 64 6.73 -16.91 0.75
C ARG A 64 7.07 -18.26 0.11
N LYS A 65 6.53 -19.36 0.62
CA LYS A 65 6.70 -20.69 0.02
C LYS A 65 5.91 -20.85 -1.28
N GLN A 66 4.72 -20.23 -1.38
CA GLN A 66 3.91 -20.29 -2.61
C GLN A 66 4.51 -19.48 -3.75
N GLU A 67 5.18 -18.35 -3.47
CA GLU A 67 5.89 -17.56 -4.48
C GLU A 67 7.05 -18.33 -5.12
N ALA A 68 7.79 -19.13 -4.33
CA ALA A 68 8.86 -19.99 -4.85
C ALA A 68 8.34 -21.12 -5.76
N VAL A 69 7.15 -21.67 -5.49
CA VAL A 69 6.53 -22.71 -6.32
C VAL A 69 5.99 -22.13 -7.64
N HIS A 70 5.45 -20.90 -7.62
CA HIS A 70 4.93 -20.25 -8.82
C HIS A 70 6.04 -19.89 -9.83
N LEU A 71 7.24 -19.50 -9.36
CA LEU A 71 8.40 -19.24 -10.21
C LEU A 71 9.00 -20.50 -10.86
N LEU A 72 8.78 -21.69 -10.26
CA LEU A 72 9.18 -22.97 -10.85
C LEU A 72 8.15 -23.48 -11.87
N SER A 73 6.85 -23.22 -11.66
CA SER A 73 5.80 -23.62 -12.60
C SER A 73 5.76 -22.77 -13.88
N THR A 74 6.14 -21.49 -13.85
CA THR A 74 6.13 -20.63 -15.04
C THR A 74 7.21 -20.98 -16.06
N ARG A 75 8.33 -21.59 -15.63
CA ARG A 75 9.37 -22.09 -16.55
C ARG A 75 8.95 -23.34 -17.33
N GLN A 76 7.93 -24.07 -16.88
CA GLN A 76 7.49 -25.31 -17.53
C GLN A 76 6.45 -25.09 -18.64
N CYS A 77 5.87 -23.90 -18.75
CA CYS A 77 4.85 -23.58 -19.78
C CYS A 77 5.47 -23.13 -21.12
N LEU A 78 6.71 -22.61 -21.13
CA LEU A 78 7.40 -22.17 -22.36
C LEU A 78 8.11 -23.29 -23.14
N LEU A 79 8.03 -24.55 -22.69
CA LEU A 79 8.68 -25.71 -23.35
C LEU A 79 7.69 -26.70 -24.00
N LEU A 80 6.44 -26.30 -24.23
CA LEU A 80 5.46 -27.07 -25.03
C LEU A 80 4.95 -26.29 -26.27
N GLN A 81 5.75 -25.34 -26.77
CA GLN A 81 5.54 -24.67 -28.06
C GLN A 81 6.73 -24.82 -29.02
N ILE A 82 7.42 -25.95 -28.99
CA ILE A 82 8.29 -26.43 -30.08
C ILE A 82 7.99 -27.91 -30.29
#